data_AF-A0A3M7MA02-F1
#
_entry.id   AF-A0A3M7MA02-F1
#
_cell.length_a   1.000
_cell.length_b   1.000
_cell.length_c   1.000
_cell.angle_alpha   90.00
_cell.angle_beta   90.00
_cell.angle_gamma   90.00
#
_symmetry.space_group_name_H-M   'P 1'
#
loop_
_entity.id
_entity.type
_entity.pdbx_description
1 polymer ?
#
loop_
_entity_poly.entity_id
_entity_poly.type
_entity_poly.pdbx_seq_one_letter_code
_entity_poly.pdbx_strand_id
1 'polypeptide(L)'
;MKIAAATALFAGLAAAGPVELSERQSCPKVYIFAARETTVPQSNGYGTTANLVNSVKSAYSGAGSEAIVYPACGGGSACGGISYDNSASQGTAAVVKAVTAYNQKCPSTQIVLIGYSQVSY
;
A
#
# COMPACT_ATOMS: atom_id res chain seq x y z
N MET A 1 -35.32 -37.94 57.61
CA MET A 1 -35.46 -36.78 56.72
C MET A 1 -34.50 -36.99 55.55
N LYS A 2 -35.03 -37.34 54.38
CA LYS A 2 -34.27 -37.61 53.14
C LYS A 2 -34.31 -36.35 52.28
N ILE A 3 -33.18 -35.76 51.91
CA ILE A 3 -33.05 -35.04 50.63
C ILE A 3 -31.60 -35.21 50.15
N ALA A 4 -31.46 -35.87 49.00
CA ALA A 4 -30.23 -36.01 48.24
C ALA A 4 -29.94 -34.70 47.50
N ALA A 5 -28.69 -34.23 47.52
CA ALA A 5 -28.25 -33.09 46.71
C ALA A 5 -27.44 -33.63 45.52
N ALA A 6 -28.05 -33.59 44.33
CA ALA A 6 -27.40 -33.93 43.07
C ALA A 6 -26.62 -32.70 42.56
N THR A 7 -25.30 -32.84 42.43
CA THR A 7 -24.43 -31.81 41.83
C THR A 7 -24.51 -31.93 40.31
N ALA A 8 -25.24 -31.04 39.65
CA ALA A 8 -25.29 -30.96 38.19
C ALA A 8 -24.04 -30.24 37.66
N LEU A 9 -23.20 -30.97 36.90
CA LEU A 9 -22.11 -30.40 36.11
C LEU A 9 -22.69 -29.59 34.95
N PHE A 10 -22.37 -28.30 34.87
CA PHE A 10 -22.50 -27.51 33.64
C PHE A 10 -21.17 -27.50 32.90
N ALA A 11 -21.03 -28.39 31.91
CA ALA A 11 -19.97 -28.32 30.90
C ALA A 11 -20.49 -27.51 29.71
N GLY A 12 -20.25 -26.20 29.72
CA GLY A 12 -20.48 -25.33 28.56
C GLY A 12 -19.28 -25.34 27.63
N LEU A 13 -19.31 -26.18 26.59
CA LEU A 13 -18.36 -26.10 25.47
C LEU A 13 -18.77 -24.94 24.56
N ALA A 14 -18.13 -23.78 24.73
CA ALA A 14 -18.18 -22.72 23.75
C ALA A 14 -17.28 -23.11 22.56
N ALA A 15 -17.87 -23.66 21.50
CA ALA A 15 -17.19 -23.85 20.23
C ALA A 15 -17.00 -22.49 19.54
N ALA A 16 -15.95 -21.77 19.91
CA ALA A 16 -15.45 -20.65 19.12
C ALA A 16 -14.74 -21.23 17.89
N GLY A 17 -15.47 -21.39 16.79
CA GLY A 17 -14.85 -21.63 15.49
C GLY A 17 -13.94 -20.45 15.12
N PRO A 18 -12.83 -20.67 14.42
CA PRO A 18 -11.98 -19.59 13.94
C PRO A 18 -12.81 -18.73 12.98
N VAL A 19 -13.25 -17.57 13.45
CA VAL A 19 -13.68 -16.50 12.58
C VAL A 19 -12.42 -16.04 11.88
N GLU A 20 -12.27 -16.40 10.61
CA GLU A 20 -11.34 -15.74 9.69
C GLU A 20 -11.74 -14.26 9.65
N LEU A 21 -11.20 -13.49 10.59
CA LEU A 21 -11.12 -12.04 10.53
C LEU A 21 -10.13 -11.71 9.40
N SER A 22 -10.50 -12.05 8.16
CA SER A 22 -10.07 -11.23 7.04
C SER A 22 -10.67 -9.86 7.33
N GLU A 23 -9.84 -9.00 7.90
CA GLU A 23 -10.08 -7.58 7.96
C GLU A 23 -10.54 -7.20 6.56
N ARG A 24 -11.85 -6.97 6.37
CA ARG A 24 -12.39 -6.37 5.15
C ARG A 24 -11.86 -4.95 5.14
N GLN A 25 -10.57 -4.79 4.82
CA GLN A 25 -10.03 -3.52 4.38
C GLN A 25 -10.76 -3.24 3.08
N SER A 26 -11.82 -2.44 3.19
CA SER A 26 -12.59 -2.00 2.04
C SER A 26 -11.64 -1.38 1.03
N CYS A 27 -11.48 -2.00 -0.14
CA CYS A 27 -10.65 -1.47 -1.20
C CYS A 27 -11.21 -0.11 -1.64
N PRO A 28 -10.39 0.95 -1.69
CA PRO A 28 -10.85 2.25 -2.15
C PRO A 28 -11.22 2.19 -3.63
N LYS A 29 -12.16 3.04 -4.07
CA LYS A 29 -12.54 3.10 -5.48
C LYS A 29 -11.40 3.60 -6.38
N VAL A 30 -10.53 4.44 -5.83
CA VAL A 30 -9.36 5.02 -6.49
C VAL A 30 -8.13 4.81 -5.61
N TYR A 31 -7.02 4.40 -6.21
CA TYR A 31 -5.74 4.30 -5.52
C TYR A 31 -4.61 4.85 -6.38
N ILE A 32 -3.73 5.61 -5.77
CA ILE A 32 -2.73 6.42 -6.47
C ILE A 32 -1.34 5.87 -6.15
N PHE A 33 -0.58 5.54 -7.18
CA PHE A 33 0.86 5.32 -7.06
C PHE A 33 1.60 6.52 -7.61
N ALA A 34 2.59 7.00 -6.87
CA ALA A 34 3.32 8.19 -7.23
C ALA A 34 4.83 7.97 -7.19
N ALA A 35 5.53 8.38 -8.25
CA ALA A 35 6.98 8.26 -8.35
C ALA A 35 7.63 9.65 -8.43
N ARG A 36 8.45 9.96 -7.42
CA ARG A 36 9.23 11.21 -7.32
C ARG A 36 10.31 11.33 -8.40
N GLU A 37 10.89 12.51 -8.50
CA GLU A 37 12.01 12.84 -9.36
C GLU A 37 13.38 12.44 -8.77
N THR A 38 14.41 12.49 -9.61
CA THR A 38 15.79 12.18 -9.24
C THR A 38 16.26 13.03 -8.07
N THR A 39 17.09 12.45 -7.21
CA THR A 39 17.72 13.01 -6.00
C THR A 39 16.79 13.29 -4.82
N VAL A 40 15.47 13.24 -5.00
CA VAL A 40 14.55 13.37 -3.87
C VAL A 40 14.68 12.12 -2.98
N PRO A 41 14.76 12.26 -1.65
CA PRO A 41 14.86 11.11 -0.75
C PRO A 41 13.50 10.42 -0.58
N GLN A 42 13.51 9.12 -0.23
CA GLN A 42 12.28 8.35 0.03
C GLN A 42 11.44 8.92 1.19
N SER A 43 12.06 9.62 2.15
CA SER A 43 11.35 10.35 3.22
C SER A 43 10.43 11.44 2.67
N ASN A 44 10.70 11.94 1.46
CA ASN A 44 9.79 12.76 0.66
C ASN A 44 9.30 11.96 -0.56
N GLY A 45 8.67 10.81 -0.31
CA GLY A 45 8.38 9.80 -1.35
C GLY A 45 7.57 10.29 -2.54
N TYR A 46 6.74 11.31 -2.36
CA TYR A 46 5.95 11.90 -3.44
C TYR A 46 6.72 12.95 -4.26
N GLY A 47 7.71 13.64 -3.67
CA GLY A 47 8.42 14.73 -4.36
C GLY A 47 7.47 15.74 -4.99
N THR A 48 7.75 16.14 -6.23
CA THR A 48 6.94 17.11 -6.99
C THR A 48 5.51 16.60 -7.29
N THR A 49 5.27 15.29 -7.27
CA THR A 49 3.94 14.72 -7.55
C THR A 49 2.90 14.98 -6.45
N ALA A 50 3.34 15.42 -5.26
CA ALA A 50 2.48 15.55 -4.08
C ALA A 50 1.23 16.40 -4.32
N ASN A 51 1.34 17.50 -5.07
CA ASN A 51 0.20 18.36 -5.36
C ASN A 51 -0.87 17.64 -6.18
N LEU A 52 -0.48 16.90 -7.22
CA LEU A 52 -1.43 16.17 -8.04
C LEU A 52 -2.05 14.99 -7.28
N VAL A 53 -1.26 14.28 -6.46
CA VAL A 53 -1.78 13.24 -5.55
C VAL A 53 -2.86 13.84 -4.63
N ASN A 54 -2.59 15.00 -4.03
CA ASN A 54 -3.54 15.67 -3.16
C ASN A 54 -4.79 16.12 -3.91
N SER A 55 -4.66 16.66 -5.12
CA SER A 55 -5.81 17.03 -5.96
C SER A 55 -6.71 15.83 -6.28
N VAL A 56 -6.13 14.67 -6.60
CA VAL A 56 -6.91 13.44 -6.83
C VAL A 56 -7.62 13.00 -5.55
N LYS A 57 -6.93 13.02 -4.40
CA LYS A 57 -7.55 12.66 -3.11
C LYS A 57 -8.68 13.62 -2.71
N SER A 58 -8.55 14.90 -3.03
CA SER A 58 -9.62 15.89 -2.82
C SER A 58 -10.83 15.64 -3.74
N ALA A 59 -10.60 15.20 -4.98
CA ALA A 59 -11.68 14.90 -5.93
C ALA A 59 -12.38 13.56 -5.64
N TYR A 60 -11.68 12.59 -5.06
CA TYR A 60 -12.19 11.25 -4.80
C TYR A 60 -12.07 10.91 -3.30
N SER A 61 -13.11 11.22 -2.54
CA SER A 61 -13.16 10.93 -1.10
C SER A 61 -12.90 9.45 -0.81
N GLY A 62 -11.96 9.17 0.09
CA GLY A 62 -11.57 7.80 0.44
C GLY A 62 -10.54 7.19 -0.52
N ALA A 63 -9.99 7.95 -1.48
CA ALA A 63 -8.87 7.49 -2.29
C ALA A 63 -7.64 7.21 -1.41
N GLY A 64 -7.00 6.06 -1.67
CA GLY A 64 -5.70 5.74 -1.08
C GLY A 64 -4.55 6.23 -1.95
N SER A 65 -3.36 6.31 -1.38
CA SER A 65 -2.15 6.67 -2.13
C SER A 65 -0.90 6.10 -1.48
N GLU A 66 0.09 5.74 -2.29
CA GLU A 66 1.44 5.48 -1.82
C GLU A 66 2.51 5.97 -2.80
N ALA A 67 3.70 6.19 -2.25
CA ALA A 67 4.88 6.53 -3.04
C ALA A 67 5.63 5.26 -3.45
N ILE A 68 6.06 5.19 -4.70
CA ILE A 68 6.92 4.12 -5.20
C ILE A 68 8.25 4.17 -4.48
N VAL A 69 8.65 3.02 -3.93
CA VAL A 69 9.94 2.84 -3.26
C VAL A 69 10.96 2.39 -4.29
N TYR A 70 11.86 3.29 -4.67
CA TYR A 70 12.95 3.03 -5.61
C TYR A 70 14.10 4.03 -5.38
N PRO A 71 15.27 3.86 -6.01
CA PRO A 71 16.43 4.72 -5.75
C PRO A 71 16.23 6.20 -6.03
N ALA A 72 15.52 6.55 -7.10
CA ALA A 72 15.40 7.93 -7.60
C ALA A 72 16.76 8.63 -7.70
N CYS A 73 17.76 7.98 -8.31
CA CYS A 73 19.13 8.47 -8.35
C CYS A 73 19.67 8.64 -9.78
N GLY A 74 20.72 9.45 -9.90
CA GLY A 74 21.40 9.76 -11.15
C GLY A 74 22.93 9.73 -11.02
N GLY A 75 23.46 8.90 -10.12
CA GLY A 75 24.89 8.78 -9.81
C GLY A 75 25.38 9.68 -8.68
N GLY A 76 24.54 10.57 -8.15
CA GLY A 76 24.88 11.44 -7.03
C GLY A 76 25.02 10.68 -5.69
N SER A 77 25.99 11.05 -4.87
CA SER A 77 26.20 10.44 -3.54
C SER A 77 25.00 10.64 -2.59
N ALA A 78 24.26 11.73 -2.74
CA ALA A 78 23.08 12.05 -1.93
C ALA A 78 21.93 11.02 -2.07
N CYS A 79 21.92 10.24 -3.15
CA CYS A 79 20.90 9.21 -3.42
C CYS A 79 21.51 7.80 -3.53
N GLY A 80 22.72 7.60 -2.99
CA GLY A 80 23.39 6.30 -2.94
C GLY A 80 24.27 5.97 -4.15
N GLY A 81 24.51 6.91 -5.06
CA GLY A 81 25.45 6.73 -6.18
C GLY A 81 24.96 5.80 -7.30
N ILE A 82 23.69 5.39 -7.28
CA ILE A 82 23.12 4.50 -8.30
C ILE A 82 22.99 5.28 -9.62
N SER A 83 23.52 4.72 -10.71
CA SER A 83 23.44 5.33 -12.04
C SER A 83 21.99 5.56 -12.47
N TYR A 84 21.77 6.54 -13.34
CA TYR A 84 20.43 6.89 -13.81
C TYR A 84 19.70 5.68 -14.42
N ASP A 85 20.35 4.94 -15.31
CA ASP A 85 19.74 3.79 -15.99
C ASP A 85 19.38 2.66 -15.02
N ASN A 86 20.25 2.38 -14.05
CA ASN A 86 19.97 1.37 -13.03
C ASN A 86 18.84 1.82 -12.10
N SER A 87 18.81 3.10 -11.72
CA SER A 87 17.72 3.68 -10.93
C SER A 87 16.39 3.61 -11.67
N ALA A 88 16.37 3.95 -12.96
CA ALA A 88 15.17 3.91 -13.80
C ALA A 88 14.66 2.48 -13.97
N SER A 89 15.54 1.52 -14.28
CA SER A 89 15.20 0.10 -14.39
C SER A 89 14.59 -0.45 -13.09
N GLN A 90 15.21 -0.15 -11.95
CA GLN A 90 14.67 -0.52 -10.63
C GLN A 90 13.34 0.20 -10.34
N GLY A 91 13.19 1.45 -10.77
CA GLY A 91 11.93 2.21 -10.67
C GLY A 91 10.79 1.54 -11.42
N THR A 92 11.01 1.15 -12.69
CA THR A 92 10.03 0.41 -13.48
C THR A 92 9.64 -0.90 -12.82
N ALA A 93 10.63 -1.68 -12.35
CA ALA A 93 10.35 -2.93 -11.64
C ALA A 93 9.55 -2.70 -10.35
N ALA A 94 9.84 -1.63 -9.61
CA ALA A 94 9.12 -1.27 -8.39
C ALA A 94 7.66 -0.86 -8.68
N VAL A 95 7.41 -0.07 -9.74
CA VAL A 95 6.05 0.27 -10.19
C VAL A 95 5.27 -0.99 -10.54
N VAL A 96 5.83 -1.85 -11.41
CA VAL A 96 5.18 -3.09 -11.83
C VAL A 96 4.83 -3.96 -10.62
N LYS A 97 5.78 -4.12 -9.69
CA LYS A 97 5.57 -4.90 -8.47
C LYS A 97 4.44 -4.33 -7.61
N ALA A 98 4.47 -3.03 -7.32
CA ALA A 98 3.51 -2.37 -6.43
C ALA A 98 2.10 -2.41 -7.02
N VAL A 99 1.96 -2.03 -8.29
CA VAL A 99 0.68 -2.01 -9.01
C VAL A 99 0.10 -3.42 -9.14
N THR A 100 0.92 -4.41 -9.50
CA THR A 100 0.46 -5.80 -9.65
C THR A 100 -0.01 -6.37 -8.32
N ALA A 101 0.77 -6.19 -7.24
CA ALA A 101 0.42 -6.67 -5.92
C ALA A 101 -0.89 -6.02 -5.42
N TYR A 102 -1.04 -4.71 -5.65
CA TYR A 102 -2.25 -4.01 -5.26
C TYR A 102 -3.46 -4.42 -6.08
N ASN A 103 -3.33 -4.60 -7.40
CA ASN A 103 -4.42 -5.08 -8.25
C ASN A 103 -4.86 -6.50 -7.87
N GLN A 104 -3.94 -7.36 -7.43
CA GLN A 104 -4.30 -8.68 -6.88
C GLN A 104 -5.10 -8.57 -5.57
N LYS A 105 -4.75 -7.60 -4.71
CA LYS A 105 -5.47 -7.34 -3.46
C LYS A 105 -6.83 -6.67 -3.69
N CYS A 106 -6.91 -5.74 -4.66
CA CYS A 106 -8.04 -4.86 -4.92
C CYS A 106 -8.32 -4.74 -6.43
N PRO A 107 -8.83 -5.81 -7.08
CA PRO A 107 -8.92 -5.91 -8.55
C PRO A 107 -9.95 -4.97 -9.19
N SER A 108 -10.85 -4.39 -8.40
CA SER A 108 -11.87 -3.45 -8.86
C SER A 108 -11.51 -1.99 -8.60
N THR A 109 -10.37 -1.72 -7.95
CA THR A 109 -9.91 -0.35 -7.70
C THR A 109 -9.37 0.27 -8.98
N GLN A 110 -9.78 1.51 -9.28
CA GLN A 110 -9.18 2.28 -10.36
C GLN A 110 -7.82 2.80 -9.93
N ILE A 111 -6.78 2.43 -10.68
CA ILE A 111 -5.40 2.80 -10.36
C ILE A 111 -5.01 4.05 -11.14
N VAL A 112 -4.45 5.04 -10.44
CA VAL A 112 -3.87 6.26 -11.02
C VAL A 112 -2.36 6.22 -10.82
N LEU A 113 -1.59 6.37 -11.90
CA LEU A 113 -0.14 6.47 -11.86
C LEU A 113 0.28 7.92 -12.09
N ILE A 114 1.10 8.47 -11.20
CA ILE A 114 1.63 9.83 -11.31
C ILE A 114 3.15 9.75 -11.21
N GLY A 115 3.86 10.02 -12.31
CA GLY A 115 5.32 10.06 -12.35
C GLY A 115 5.83 11.44 -12.72
N TYR A 116 6.90 11.91 -12.05
CA TYR A 116 7.60 13.14 -12.43
C TYR A 116 9.08 12.89 -12.73
N SER A 117 9.55 13.37 -13.88
CA SER A 117 10.93 13.26 -14.37
C SER A 117 11.39 11.83 -14.65
N GLN A 118 12.01 11.14 -13.68
CA GLN A 118 12.77 9.91 -13.95
C GLN A 118 11.87 8.70 -14.31
N VAL A 119 10.64 8.68 -13.80
CA VAL A 119 9.70 7.56 -13.93
C VAL A 119 8.46 8.02 -14.71
N SER A 120 8.66 8.79 -15.78
CA SER A 120 7.57 9.36 -16.60
C SER A 120 7.35 8.64 -17.95
N TYR A 121 7.94 7.45 -18.16
CA TYR A 121 7.79 6.67 -19.39
C TYR A 121 6.96 5.41 -19.18
#